data_AF-A0A9X2LXK3-F1
#
_entry.id   AF-A0A9X2LXK3-F1
#
_cell.length_a   1.000
_cell.length_b   1.000
_cell.length_c   1.000
_cell.angle_alpha   90.00
_cell.angle_beta   90.00
_cell.angle_gamma   90.00
#
_symmetry.space_group_name_H-M   'P 1'
#
loop_
_entity.id
_entity.type
_entity.pdbx_description
1 polymer ?
#
loop_
_entity_poly.entity_id
_entity_poly.type
_entity_poly.pdbx_seq_one_letter_code
_entity_poly.pdbx_strand_id
1 'polypeptide(L)' 'MTDSCPSCCRRDIAPAATRWRGVRIVHGYHCPGCGATWATTRHLPAYSDIHHRRAQRPTRKAA' A
#
# COMPACT_ATOMS: atom_id res chain seq x y z
N MET A 1 1.91 0.63 -5.53
CA MET A 1 1.99 0.14 -4.14
C MET A 1 2.46 -1.30 -4.20
N THR A 2 3.52 -1.64 -3.47
CA THR A 2 4.09 -3.00 -3.42
C THR A 2 4.06 -3.52 -1.99
N ASP A 3 4.23 -4.82 -1.81
CA ASP A 3 4.30 -5.47 -0.49
C ASP A 3 5.42 -6.53 -0.46
N SER A 4 5.71 -7.03 0.75
CA SER A 4 6.67 -8.11 0.97
C SER A 4 5.97 -9.44 1.24
N CYS A 5 6.48 -10.52 0.67
CA CYS A 5 5.95 -11.86 0.92
C CYS A 5 6.19 -12.24 2.39
N PRO A 6 5.15 -12.63 3.14
CA PRO A 6 5.29 -13.03 4.54
C PRO A 6 6.02 -14.36 4.72
N SER A 7 6.10 -15.19 3.67
CA SER A 7 6.70 -16.52 3.75
C SER A 7 8.20 -16.53 3.42
N CYS A 8 8.61 -15.86 2.34
CA CYS A 8 10.01 -15.86 1.88
C CYS A 8 10.71 -14.50 1.99
N CYS A 9 10.03 -13.50 2.58
CA CYS A 9 10.54 -12.14 2.76
C CYS A 9 10.94 -11.40 1.47
N ARG A 10 10.58 -11.94 0.29
CA ARG A 10 10.80 -11.27 -0.99
C ARG A 10 9.99 -9.97 -1.03
N ARG A 11 10.67 -8.88 -1.36
CA ARG A 11 10.10 -7.53 -1.36
C ARG A 11 9.58 -7.13 -2.75
N ASP A 12 8.96 -5.97 -2.79
CA ASP A 12 8.55 -5.28 -4.03
C ASP A 12 7.57 -6.07 -4.92
N ILE A 13 6.68 -6.82 -4.29
CA ILE A 13 5.67 -7.62 -4.99
C ILE A 13 4.47 -6.74 -5.30
N ALA A 14 4.16 -6.60 -6.58
CA ALA A 14 2.98 -5.89 -7.05
C ALA A 14 1.70 -6.72 -6.80
N PRO A 15 0.56 -6.05 -6.55
CA PRO A 15 -0.71 -6.75 -6.39
C PRO A 15 -1.13 -7.40 -7.72
N ALA A 16 -1.48 -8.68 -7.66
CA ALA A 16 -2.04 -9.42 -8.79
C ALA A 16 -3.52 -9.12 -9.00
N ALA A 17 -4.22 -8.70 -7.94
CA ALA A 17 -5.64 -8.34 -8.00
C ALA A 17 -5.93 -7.17 -7.07
N THR A 18 -6.90 -6.33 -7.45
CA THR A 18 -7.35 -5.20 -6.64
C THR A 18 -8.87 -5.15 -6.61
N ARG A 19 -9.45 -4.97 -5.42
CA ARG A 19 -10.90 -4.83 -5.21
C ARG A 19 -11.21 -3.65 -4.31
N TRP A 20 -12.20 -2.87 -4.70
CA TRP A 20 -12.70 -1.74 -3.92
C TRP A 20 -13.93 -2.15 -3.10
N ARG A 21 -13.99 -1.67 -1.86
CA ARG A 21 -15.06 -1.93 -0.89
C ARG A 21 -15.34 -0.64 -0.11
N GLY A 22 -16.09 0.27 -0.74
CA GLY A 22 -16.32 1.61 -0.20
C GLY A 22 -15.01 2.34 0.06
N VAL A 23 -14.75 2.68 1.32
CA VAL A 23 -13.52 3.36 1.77
C VAL A 23 -12.31 2.44 1.95
N ARG A 24 -12.42 1.15 1.60
CA ARG A 24 -11.33 0.17 1.70
C ARG A 24 -10.91 -0.32 0.32
N ILE A 25 -9.61 -0.53 0.16
CA ILE A 25 -9.02 -1.20 -1.00
C ILE A 25 -8.37 -2.50 -0.53
N VAL A 26 -8.70 -3.60 -1.19
CA VAL A 26 -8.14 -4.92 -0.94
C VAL A 26 -7.23 -5.27 -2.10
N HIS A 27 -5.95 -5.52 -1.80
CA HIS A 27 -4.96 -5.98 -2.75
C HIS A 27 -4.65 -7.45 -2.48
N GLY A 28 -4.79 -8.30 -3.50
CA GLY A 28 -4.31 -9.67 -3.49
C GLY A 28 -2.94 -9.76 -4.15
N TYR A 29 -2.04 -10.55 -3.56
CA TYR A 29 -0.67 -10.74 -4.02
C TYR A 29 -0.40 -12.23 -4.23
N HIS A 30 0.52 -12.49 -5.16
CA HIS A 30 1.06 -13.80 -5.43
C HIS A 30 2.59 -13.68 -5.50
N CYS A 31 3.31 -14.44 -4.68
CA CYS A 31 4.76 -14.40 -4.67
C CYS A 31 5.34 -15.19 -5.85
N PRO A 32 6.14 -14.57 -6.75
CA PRO A 32 6.78 -15.29 -7.83
C PRO A 32 7.94 -16.20 -7.38
N GLY A 33 8.44 -16.02 -6.15
CA GLY A 33 9.54 -16.82 -5.61
C GLY A 33 9.08 -18.12 -4.95
N CYS A 34 8.09 -18.05 -4.06
CA CYS A 34 7.63 -19.21 -3.27
C CYS A 34 6.17 -19.61 -3.53
N GLY A 35 5.46 -18.93 -4.43
CA GLY A 35 4.06 -19.23 -4.77
C GLY A 35 3.01 -18.86 -3.73
N ALA A 36 3.42 -18.28 -2.59
CA ALA A 36 2.48 -17.90 -1.53
C ALA A 36 1.51 -16.82 -2.01
N THR A 37 0.25 -16.93 -1.57
CA THR A 37 -0.81 -15.94 -1.84
C THR A 37 -1.27 -15.30 -0.53
N TRP A 38 -1.50 -13.99 -0.57
CA TRP A 38 -2.04 -13.25 0.57
C TRP A 38 -2.81 -12.02 0.10
N ALA A 39 -3.54 -11.38 1.02
CA ALA A 39 -4.25 -10.15 0.74
C ALA A 39 -4.02 -9.11 1.84
N THR A 40 -3.91 -7.84 1.43
CA THR A 40 -3.87 -6.69 2.35
C THR A 40 -5.09 -5.82 2.15
N THR A 41 -5.74 -5.44 3.24
CA THR A 41 -6.81 -4.44 3.22
C THR A 41 -6.26 -3.11 3.71
N ARG A 42 -6.48 -2.03 2.95
CA ARG A 42 -6.05 -0.68 3.31
C ARG A 42 -7.26 0.24 3.39
N HIS A 43 -7.30 1.07 4.44
CA HIS A 43 -8.35 2.06 4.64
C HIS A 43 -7.93 3.37 3.96
N LEU A 44 -8.64 3.78 2.92
CA LEU A 44 -8.30 4.94 2.09
C LEU A 44 -8.24 6.24 2.90
N PRO A 45 -9.18 6.54 3.82
CA PRO A 45 -9.10 7.73 4.67
C PRO A 45 -7.80 7.88 5.45
N ALA A 46 -7.23 6.76 5.93
CA ALA A 46 -5.97 6.78 6.68
C ALA A 46 -4.77 7.12 5.78
N TYR A 47 -4.86 6.80 4.48
CA TYR A 47 -3.83 7.15 3.51
C TYR A 47 -4.05 8.56 2.93
N SER A 48 -5.29 9.00 2.73
CA SER A 48 -5.59 10.35 2.25
C SER A 48 -5.17 11.42 3.26
N ASP A 49 -5.36 11.20 4.56
CA ASP A 49 -4.96 12.18 5.59
C ASP A 49 -3.44 12.41 5.65
N ILE A 50 -2.65 11.35 5.45
CA ILE A 50 -1.18 11.45 5.44
C ILE A 50 -0.69 12.18 4.18
N HIS A 51 -1.34 11.95 3.03
CA HIS A 51 -1.03 12.68 1.79
C HIS A 51 -1.51 14.15 1.84
N HIS A 52 -2.65 14.43 2.47
CA HIS A 52 -3.17 15.80 2.63
C HIS A 52 -2.28 16.62 3.58
N ARG A 53 -1.88 16.05 4.74
CA ARG A 53 -0.97 16.73 5.68
C ARG A 53 0.43 16.96 5.11
N ARG A 54 0.94 16.05 4.26
CA ARG A 54 2.23 16.27 3.56
C ARG A 54 2.13 17.32 2.46
N ALA A 55 1.01 17.42 1.74
CA ALA A 55 0.77 18.46 0.75
C ALA A 55 0.58 19.86 1.38
N GLN A 56 0.12 19.92 2.64
CA GLN A 56 -0.09 21.17 3.37
C GLN A 56 1.11 21.66 4.18
N ARG A 57 2.26 20.97 4.19
CA ARG A 57 3.44 21.47 4.91
C ARG A 57 4.08 22.58 4.06
N PRO A 58 3.96 23.86 4.41
CA PRO A 58 4.65 24.91 3.68
C PRO A 58 6.14 24.66 3.88
N THR A 59 6.90 24.67 2.79
CA THR A 59 8.34 24.85 2.85
C THR A 59 8.60 26.19 3.54
N ARG A 60 8.87 26.16 4.84
CA ARG A 60 9.47 27.29 5.56
C ARG A 60 10.85 27.52 4.94
N LYS A 61 10.90 28.32 3.86
CA LYS A 61 12.11 29.05 3.50
C LYS A 61 12.24 30.14 4.56
N ALA A 62 13.19 29.91 5.45
CA ALA A 62 13.69 30.92 6.38
C ALA A 62 14.19 32.13 5.57
N ALA A 63 13.75 33.31 5.99
CA ALA A 63 14.38 34.58 5.67
C ALA A 63 15.32 34.95 6.83
#